data_AF-A0A484K317-F1
#
_entry.id   AF-A0A484K317-F1
#
_cell.length_a   1.000
_cell.length_b   1.000
_cell.length_c   1.000
_cell.angle_alpha   90.00
_cell.angle_beta   90.00
_cell.angle_gamma   90.00
#
_symmetry.space_group_name_H-M   'P 1'
#
loop_
_entity.id
_entity.type
_entity.pdbx_description
1 polymer ?
#
loop_
_entity_poly.entity_id
_entity_poly.type
_entity_poly.pdbx_seq_one_letter_code
_entity_poly.pdbx_strand_id
1 'polypeptide(L)'
;MAAKSIADVGAEDLVQVGLSPEEAASLHRQLEDAIALSRRHPPGLDPPVVWREITARKLLKPTHPHALHRLLYRSVYSNYDESSSGPPLFWFPSLLLLLLESSGFPIF
;
A
#
# COMPACT_ATOMS: atom_id res chain seq x y z
N MET A 1 5.70 18.83 3.21
CA MET A 1 6.29 17.86 2.28
C MET A 1 5.13 17.17 1.59
N ALA A 2 4.84 17.50 0.33
CA ALA A 2 3.77 16.85 -0.42
C ALA A 2 4.03 15.35 -0.44
N ALA A 3 3.00 14.54 -0.16
CA ALA A 3 3.13 13.09 -0.27
C ALA A 3 3.33 12.78 -1.76
N LYS A 4 4.46 12.17 -2.12
CA LYS A 4 4.68 11.65 -3.48
C LYS A 4 3.55 10.70 -3.82
N SER A 5 2.92 10.87 -4.97
CA SER A 5 1.92 9.90 -5.45
C SER A 5 2.55 8.54 -5.66
N ILE A 6 1.76 7.48 -5.57
CA ILE A 6 2.24 6.10 -5.74
C ILE A 6 2.92 5.86 -7.10
N ALA A 7 2.57 6.65 -8.12
CA ALA A 7 3.22 6.64 -9.43
C ALA A 7 4.62 7.31 -9.46
N ASP A 8 4.96 8.08 -8.43
CA ASP A 8 6.25 8.78 -8.27
C ASP A 8 7.18 8.05 -7.30
N VAL A 9 6.70 6.98 -6.65
CA VAL A 9 7.50 6.15 -5.75
C VAL A 9 8.44 5.27 -6.56
N GLY A 10 9.73 5.61 -6.57
CA GLY A 10 10.77 4.85 -7.25
C GLY A 10 11.34 3.71 -6.38
N ALA A 11 12.10 2.81 -7.01
CA ALA A 11 12.84 1.77 -6.29
C ALA A 11 13.83 2.35 -5.26
N GLU A 12 14.34 3.56 -5.49
CA GLU A 12 15.24 4.28 -4.58
C GLU A 12 14.55 4.65 -3.27
N ASP A 13 13.30 5.12 -3.31
CA ASP A 13 12.50 5.41 -2.12
C ASP A 13 12.25 4.11 -1.32
N LEU A 14 12.09 2.97 -2.00
CA LEU A 14 11.94 1.64 -1.36
C LEU A 14 13.23 1.20 -0.67
N VAL A 15 14.40 1.45 -1.28
CA VAL A 15 15.69 1.17 -0.63
C VAL A 15 15.91 2.07 0.59
N GLN A 16 15.54 3.36 0.49
CA GLN A 16 15.65 4.30 1.61
C GLN A 16 14.83 3.90 2.84
N VAL A 17 13.69 3.24 2.64
CA VAL A 17 12.86 2.74 3.75
C VAL A 17 13.31 1.37 4.28
N GLY A 18 14.43 0.85 3.80
CA GLY A 18 15.11 -0.31 4.38
C GLY A 18 14.92 -1.62 3.60
N LEU A 19 14.58 -1.57 2.32
CA LEU A 19 14.56 -2.76 1.48
C LEU A 19 15.92 -2.98 0.80
N SER A 20 16.26 -4.25 0.59
CA SER A 20 17.36 -4.63 -0.29
C SER A 20 17.08 -4.12 -1.71
N PRO A 21 18.11 -3.72 -2.49
CA PRO A 21 17.92 -3.22 -3.86
C PRO A 21 17.20 -4.22 -4.77
N GLU A 22 17.44 -5.53 -4.59
CA GLU A 22 16.75 -6.59 -5.34
C GLU A 22 15.26 -6.67 -4.98
N GLU A 23 14.94 -6.61 -3.68
CA GLU A 23 13.55 -6.61 -3.20
C GLU A 23 12.83 -5.35 -3.62
N ALA A 24 13.49 -4.19 -3.54
CA ALA A 24 12.97 -2.91 -3.98
C ALA A 24 12.63 -2.92 -5.48
N ALA A 25 13.52 -3.42 -6.34
CA ALA A 25 13.27 -3.53 -7.77
C ALA A 25 12.10 -4.48 -8.08
N SER A 26 12.01 -5.61 -7.36
CA SER A 26 10.90 -6.56 -7.50
C SER A 26 9.56 -5.96 -7.05
N LEU A 27 9.55 -5.26 -5.92
CA LEU A 27 8.35 -4.59 -5.41
C LEU A 27 7.92 -3.43 -6.30
N HIS A 28 8.87 -2.63 -6.79
CA HIS A 28 8.58 -1.53 -7.71
C HIS A 28 7.88 -2.02 -8.98
N ARG A 29 8.39 -3.06 -9.62
CA ARG A 29 7.72 -3.65 -10.81
C ARG A 29 6.31 -4.15 -10.50
N GLN A 30 6.12 -4.78 -9.35
CA GLN A 30 4.80 -5.26 -8.95
C GLN A 30 3.82 -4.12 -8.62
N LEU A 31 4.33 -3.02 -8.07
CA LEU A 31 3.56 -1.80 -7.83
C LEU A 31 3.15 -1.14 -9.14
N GLU A 32 4.07 -1.00 -10.10
CA GLU A 32 3.77 -0.49 -11.44
C GLU A 32 2.70 -1.32 -12.14
N ASP A 33 2.78 -2.65 -12.05
CA ASP A 33 1.78 -3.54 -12.62
C ASP A 33 0.40 -3.40 -11.92
N ALA A 34 0.38 -3.29 -10.60
CA ALA A 34 -0.85 -3.03 -9.84
C ALA A 34 -1.49 -1.68 -10.22
N ILE A 35 -0.68 -0.62 -10.35
CA ILE A 35 -1.12 0.71 -10.81
C ILE A 35 -1.67 0.63 -12.23
N ALA A 36 -0.97 -0.07 -13.13
CA ALA A 36 -1.39 -0.25 -14.52
C ALA A 36 -2.72 -1.02 -14.62
N LEU A 37 -2.94 -2.04 -13.80
CA LEU A 37 -4.24 -2.73 -13.72
C LEU A 37 -5.34 -1.82 -13.20
N SER A 38 -5.04 -1.04 -12.15
CA SER A 38 -6.01 -0.10 -11.55
C SER A 38 -6.50 0.93 -12.57
N ARG A 39 -5.59 1.44 -13.41
CA ARG A 39 -5.91 2.37 -14.51
C ARG A 39 -6.84 1.80 -15.58
N ARG A 40 -6.98 0.46 -15.69
CA ARG A 40 -7.90 -0.16 -16.65
C ARG A 40 -9.36 -0.04 -16.20
N HIS A 41 -9.61 0.30 -14.94
CA HIS A 41 -10.94 0.57 -14.43
C HIS A 41 -11.28 2.08 -14.60
N PRO A 42 -12.35 2.45 -15.34
CA PRO A 42 -12.86 3.81 -15.29
C PRO A 42 -13.52 4.07 -13.91
N PRO A 43 -13.36 5.27 -13.29
CA PRO A 43 -12.85 6.54 -13.82
C PRO A 43 -11.44 6.91 -13.30
N GLY A 44 -10.41 6.11 -13.58
CA GLY A 44 -9.01 6.51 -13.39
C GLY A 44 -8.31 5.84 -12.22
N LEU A 45 -7.29 6.49 -11.66
CA LEU A 45 -6.47 5.90 -10.60
C LEU A 45 -7.15 6.04 -9.24
N ASP A 46 -8.14 5.20 -8.98
CA ASP A 46 -8.84 5.15 -7.68
C ASP A 46 -7.90 4.63 -6.58
N PRO A 47 -7.55 5.45 -5.57
CA PRO A 47 -6.72 5.04 -4.44
C PRO A 47 -7.18 3.75 -3.74
N PRO A 48 -8.49 3.53 -3.47
CA PRO A 48 -8.92 2.29 -2.83
C PRO A 48 -8.76 1.06 -3.73
N VAL A 49 -8.87 1.22 -5.05
CA VAL A 49 -8.66 0.11 -6.02
C VAL A 49 -7.18 -0.26 -6.08
N VAL A 50 -6.30 0.74 -6.17
CA VAL A 50 -4.85 0.55 -6.13
C VAL A 50 -4.44 -0.14 -4.83
N TRP A 51 -4.94 0.34 -3.69
CA TRP A 51 -4.66 -0.26 -2.39
C TRP A 51 -5.13 -1.73 -2.29
N ARG A 52 -6.31 -2.01 -2.85
CA ARG A 52 -6.86 -3.37 -2.92
C ARG A 52 -5.97 -4.28 -3.77
N GLU A 53 -5.48 -3.82 -4.92
CA GLU A 53 -4.57 -4.62 -5.75
C GLU A 53 -3.25 -4.92 -5.04
N ILE A 54 -2.67 -3.92 -4.34
CA ILE A 54 -1.43 -4.07 -3.57
C ILE A 54 -1.59 -5.13 -2.47
N THR A 55 -2.71 -5.10 -1.75
CA THR A 55 -3.02 -6.05 -0.67
C THR A 55 -3.41 -7.43 -1.20
N ALA A 56 -4.19 -7.51 -2.28
CA ALA A 56 -4.57 -8.77 -2.94
C ALA A 56 -3.35 -9.55 -3.47
N ARG A 57 -2.37 -8.83 -4.02
CA ARG A 57 -1.09 -9.40 -4.48
C ARG A 57 -0.12 -9.72 -3.35
N LYS A 58 -0.49 -9.41 -2.10
CA LYS A 58 0.34 -9.60 -0.89
C LYS A 58 1.73 -8.96 -1.04
N LEU A 59 1.78 -7.78 -1.68
CA LEU A 59 3.04 -7.04 -1.87
C LEU A 59 3.62 -6.60 -0.52
N LEU A 60 2.75 -6.31 0.45
CA LEU A 60 3.14 -5.93 1.80
C LEU A 60 3.17 -7.16 2.72
N LYS A 61 4.38 -7.69 2.92
CA LYS A 61 4.65 -8.67 3.97
C LYS A 61 4.71 -8.02 5.36
N PRO A 62 4.29 -8.73 6.42
CA PRO A 62 4.40 -8.26 7.81
C PRO A 62 5.85 -8.13 8.29
N THR A 63 6.80 -8.79 7.62
CA THR A 63 8.25 -8.68 7.90
C THR A 63 8.88 -7.41 7.35
N HIS A 64 8.17 -6.65 6.51
CA HIS A 64 8.71 -5.41 5.97
C HIS A 64 8.75 -4.29 7.02
N PRO A 65 9.68 -3.34 6.86
CA PRO A 65 9.79 -2.21 7.77
C PRO A 65 8.51 -1.37 7.76
N HIS A 66 8.11 -0.89 8.95
CA HIS A 66 6.95 0.00 9.10
C HIS A 66 7.08 1.30 8.26
N ALA A 67 8.31 1.72 7.96
CA ALA A 67 8.56 2.85 7.07
C ALA A 67 8.04 2.60 5.64
N LEU A 68 8.23 1.39 5.10
CA LEU A 68 7.70 1.00 3.78
C LEU A 68 6.17 1.06 3.77
N HIS A 69 5.57 0.42 4.76
CA HIS A 69 4.13 0.39 4.97
C HIS A 69 3.52 1.79 4.99
N ARG A 70 4.13 2.70 5.74
CA ARG A 70 3.70 4.10 5.86
C ARG A 70 3.89 4.88 4.57
N LEU A 71 5.00 4.65 3.86
CA LEU A 71 5.29 5.30 2.59
C LEU A 71 4.24 4.94 1.55
N LEU A 72 4.01 3.64 1.30
CA LEU A 72 3.04 3.20 0.28
C LEU A 72 1.63 3.66 0.60
N TYR A 73 1.21 3.58 1.86
CA TYR A 73 -0.11 4.04 2.27
C TYR A 73 -0.30 5.54 1.98
N ARG A 74 0.65 6.39 2.43
CA ARG A 74 0.59 7.83 2.17
C ARG A 74 0.69 8.17 0.69
N SER A 75 1.42 7.38 -0.08
CA SER A 75 1.57 7.60 -1.51
C SER A 75 0.32 7.24 -2.30
N VAL A 76 -0.37 6.16 -1.94
CA VAL A 76 -1.64 5.78 -2.56
C VAL A 76 -2.73 6.81 -2.24
N TYR A 77 -2.82 7.23 -0.98
CA TYR A 77 -3.80 8.22 -0.54
C TYR A 77 -3.33 9.68 -0.66
N SER A 78 -2.24 9.94 -1.37
CA SER A 78 -1.64 11.29 -1.51
C SER A 78 -2.60 12.32 -2.10
N ASN A 79 -3.42 11.90 -3.07
CA ASN A 79 -4.43 12.73 -3.74
C ASN A 79 -5.86 12.32 -3.37
N TYR A 80 -6.03 11.55 -2.29
CA TYR A 80 -7.34 11.11 -1.85
C TYR A 80 -8.03 12.21 -1.04
N ASP A 81 -9.18 12.65 -1.50
CA ASP A 81 -9.98 13.66 -0.81
C ASP A 81 -10.89 12.96 0.22
N GLU A 82 -10.45 12.94 1.48
CA GLU A 82 -11.18 12.30 2.60
C GLU A 82 -12.56 12.94 2.81
N SER A 83 -12.72 14.22 2.45
CA SER A 83 -13.99 14.96 2.59
C SER A 83 -15.04 14.50 1.57
N SER A 84 -14.60 14.11 0.36
CA SER A 84 -15.50 13.72 -0.73
C SER A 84 -15.70 12.20 -0.85
N SER A 85 -14.70 11.40 -0.45
CA SER A 85 -14.69 9.95 -0.67
C SER A 85 -14.82 9.11 0.60
N GLY A 86 -14.93 9.74 1.77
CA GLY A 86 -14.97 9.08 3.06
C GLY A 86 -13.58 8.77 3.63
N PRO A 87 -13.48 8.08 4.78
CA PRO A 87 -12.20 7.75 5.37
C PRO A 87 -11.45 6.73 4.47
N PRO A 88 -10.13 6.89 4.29
CA PRO A 88 -9.34 5.97 3.49
C PRO A 88 -9.42 4.55 4.08
N LEU A 89 -9.34 3.52 3.24
CA LEU A 89 -9.41 2.14 3.73
C LEU A 89 -8.30 1.93 4.76
N PHE A 90 -8.71 1.68 6.00
CA PHE A 90 -7.79 1.51 7.11
C PHE A 90 -6.93 0.28 6.87
N TRP A 91 -5.61 0.45 6.84
CA TRP A 91 -4.69 -0.68 6.78
C TRP A 91 -3.69 -0.59 7.91
N PHE A 92 -3.74 -1.62 8.76
CA PHE A 92 -2.90 -1.72 9.92
C PHE A 92 -2.10 -3.03 9.82
N PRO A 93 -0.78 -2.98 9.58
CA PRO A 93 0.09 -4.12 9.74
C PRO A 93 0.41 -4.27 11.23
N SER A 94 -0.60 -4.31 12.09
CA SER A 94 -0.32 -4.70 13.46
C SER A 94 -0.13 -6.20 13.48
N LEU A 95 1.02 -6.58 14.03
CA LEU A 95 1.23 -7.73 14.88
C LEU A 95 0.19 -7.87 16.03
N LEU A 96 -1.05 -7.38 15.89
CA LEU A 96 -2.16 -7.56 16.83
C LEU A 96 -3.04 -8.74 16.42
N LEU A 97 -2.47 -9.72 15.71
CA LEU A 97 -3.06 -11.05 15.59
C LEU A 97 -2.37 -12.07 16.50
N LEU A 98 -1.39 -11.65 17.30
CA LEU A 98 -0.83 -12.49 18.37
C LEU A 98 -1.51 -12.28 19.75
N LEU A 99 -2.43 -11.31 19.89
CA LEU A 99 -3.21 -11.12 21.11
C LEU A 99 -4.73 -11.34 20.93
N LEU A 100 -5.22 -11.40 19.68
CA LEU A 100 -6.65 -11.57 19.37
C LEU A 100 -7.03 -13.00 18.97
N GLU A 101 -6.09 -13.95 19.00
CA GLU A 101 -6.41 -15.39 18.92
C GLU A 101 -7.20 -15.87 20.16
N SER A 102 -7.40 -15.00 21.16
CA SER A 102 -8.25 -15.23 22.32
C SER A 102 -9.70 -14.74 22.17
N SER A 103 -10.09 -14.12 21.05
CA SER A 103 -11.44 -13.57 20.91
C SER A 103 -11.96 -13.76 19.49
N GLY A 104 -12.58 -14.92 19.26
CA GLY A 104 -13.13 -15.35 17.98
C GLY A 104 -14.11 -14.35 17.36
N PHE A 105 -13.60 -13.50 16.48
CA PHE A 105 -14.40 -12.72 15.55
C PHE A 105 -14.12 -13.19 14.11
N PRO A 106 -15.16 -13.46 13.31
CA PRO A 106 -14.98 -13.88 11.92
C PRO A 106 -14.64 -12.66 11.06
N ILE A 107 -13.63 -12.83 10.21
CA ILE A 107 -13.26 -11.89 9.15
C ILE A 107 -13.79 -12.44 7.83
N PHE A 108 -14.58 -11.60 7.14
CA PHE A 108 -15.16 -11.83 5.81
C PHE A 108 -14.09 -12.01 4.72
#